data_AF-A0A3C0RYF1-F1
#
_entry.id   AF-A0A3C0RYF1-F1
#
_cell.length_a   1.000
_cell.length_b   1.000
_cell.length_c   1.000
_cell.angle_alpha   90.00
_cell.angle_beta   90.00
_cell.angle_gamma   90.00
#
_symmetry.space_group_name_H-M   'P 1'
#
loop_
_entity.id
_entity.type
_entity.pdbx_description
1 polymer ?
#
loop_
_entity_poly.entity_id
_entity_poly.type
_entity_poly.pdbx_seq_one_letter_code
_entity_poly.pdbx_strand_id
1 'polypeptide(L)'
;PKTDSAYVIIDAFDKGSYIKVIPQENKIIGYSTKNSGGVPENFKNYFVITFDRPFSYKAAVKSGAISKDELEIQDNHAGAVVGFSSLKRGEKVTARIASSFISFEQAELNLKEVKSKTFQQVVDEGKAQWNEILGRVQVEDHNIDRLRTFYSSLYRSTLFPRDFSEIDGTGKRMHYSPYNGQVLPGEMFTDTGFWDTFRSLFPLLNLLYPSMNDRMQEGLVNAYKESGYLPEWASPGHRASMIGNNSASIVADALITDRKGYDKDLLWEALKHGANSAYPKHSSTGRFGYEYYNKLGYIPADVKVDQNVARSLEYAYNDWCIYEFGKALGKPEAETAIYATRAMNYKNLFDPSTKLMRGKKADGSFVSDFDPSAWSREYTEGNAWHWSFCVFHDPQGLINLMGGNKSFVSMLDTVFVIPSYEGMKSRGMIHEMREMQVMNMGQYAHGNQPIQHMPYLYNYAAEPWKAQYWVRKIMDKLYLPTPDGYCGDEDNGQTSAWYVFSSLGFYPVSPASGEYVIGSPQFDKVTLNFENGKKVNIQAKQQGANQVYVDQLTWNGKPYNHNYIRYKDLLQGAKLDFKMSEEPNKNRGTKKEDAPYSFSNEKIK
;
A
#
# COMPACT_ATOMS: atom_id res chain seq x y z
N PRO A 1 -36.23 -2.86 22.48
CA PRO A 1 -37.66 -2.56 22.76
C PRO A 1 -38.17 -3.54 23.84
N LYS A 2 -39.30 -3.26 24.52
CA LYS A 2 -40.00 -4.32 25.26
C LYS A 2 -40.63 -5.27 24.24
N THR A 3 -40.33 -6.56 24.30
CA THR A 3 -40.87 -7.54 23.34
C THR A 3 -40.79 -8.96 23.89
N ASP A 4 -41.76 -9.79 23.51
CA ASP A 4 -41.77 -11.24 23.77
C ASP A 4 -41.18 -12.04 22.61
N SER A 5 -40.78 -11.36 21.54
CA SER A 5 -40.21 -11.96 20.34
C SER A 5 -39.12 -11.05 19.78
N ALA A 6 -37.90 -11.23 20.28
CA ALA A 6 -36.68 -10.67 19.68
C ALA A 6 -35.89 -11.80 19.03
N TYR A 7 -35.27 -11.53 17.89
CA TYR A 7 -34.49 -12.52 17.14
C TYR A 7 -33.12 -11.97 16.74
N VAL A 8 -32.16 -12.88 16.62
CA VAL A 8 -30.87 -12.66 15.98
C VAL A 8 -30.73 -13.68 14.87
N ILE A 9 -30.39 -13.21 13.68
CA ILE A 9 -30.18 -14.02 12.48
C ILE A 9 -28.68 -14.12 12.24
N ILE A 10 -28.22 -15.35 11.99
CA ILE A 10 -26.84 -15.65 11.65
C ILE A 10 -26.84 -16.20 10.23
N ASP A 11 -26.13 -15.54 9.33
CA ASP A 11 -25.99 -15.91 7.93
C ASP A 11 -24.55 -16.36 7.66
N ALA A 12 -24.35 -17.63 7.30
CA ALA A 12 -23.02 -18.18 7.00
C ALA A 12 -22.61 -18.02 5.53
N PHE A 13 -23.38 -17.25 4.76
CA PHE A 13 -23.26 -17.03 3.33
C PHE A 13 -23.46 -18.28 2.46
N ASP A 14 -23.59 -18.05 1.15
CA ASP A 14 -23.71 -19.06 0.11
C ASP A 14 -22.35 -19.66 -0.32
N LYS A 15 -22.38 -20.61 -1.27
CA LYS A 15 -21.25 -21.38 -1.83
C LYS A 15 -20.67 -22.47 -0.94
N GLY A 16 -21.49 -23.03 -0.06
CA GLY A 16 -21.13 -24.14 0.82
C GLY A 16 -20.76 -23.64 2.21
N SER A 17 -21.69 -23.74 3.13
CA SER A 17 -21.54 -23.27 4.50
C SER A 17 -22.16 -24.25 5.49
N TYR A 18 -21.83 -24.03 6.76
CA TYR A 18 -22.29 -24.88 7.85
C TYR A 18 -22.67 -24.03 9.06
N ILE A 19 -23.73 -24.45 9.75
CA ILE A 19 -24.18 -23.87 11.02
C ILE A 19 -24.64 -25.00 11.95
N LYS A 20 -24.34 -24.85 13.23
CA LYS A 20 -24.90 -25.65 14.32
C LYS A 20 -25.30 -24.77 15.49
N VAL A 21 -26.57 -24.84 15.86
CA VAL A 21 -27.12 -24.21 17.07
C VAL A 21 -26.99 -25.19 18.23
N ILE A 22 -26.36 -24.77 19.33
CA ILE A 22 -26.08 -25.55 20.54
C ILE A 22 -26.78 -24.87 21.72
N PRO A 23 -28.09 -25.14 21.96
CA PRO A 23 -28.89 -24.38 22.91
C PRO A 23 -28.43 -24.51 24.36
N GLN A 24 -27.89 -25.65 24.75
CA GLN A 24 -27.44 -25.90 26.13
C GLN A 24 -26.26 -25.02 26.53
N GLU A 25 -25.56 -24.44 25.56
CA GLU A 25 -24.40 -23.56 25.77
C GLU A 25 -24.69 -22.12 25.33
N ASN A 26 -25.94 -21.80 24.93
CA ASN A 26 -26.32 -20.54 24.29
C ASN A 26 -25.36 -20.18 23.14
N LYS A 27 -24.98 -21.20 22.36
CA LYS A 27 -23.88 -21.14 21.41
C LYS A 27 -24.35 -21.46 19.99
N ILE A 28 -23.69 -20.86 19.01
CA ILE A 28 -23.79 -21.21 17.61
C ILE A 28 -22.36 -21.32 17.08
N ILE A 29 -22.07 -22.37 16.32
CA ILE A 29 -20.83 -22.50 15.55
C ILE A 29 -21.17 -22.62 14.07
N GLY A 30 -20.25 -22.23 13.20
CA GLY A 30 -20.41 -22.42 11.77
C GLY A 30 -19.15 -22.14 10.97
N TYR A 31 -19.18 -22.38 9.67
CA TYR A 31 -18.14 -21.89 8.77
C TYR A 31 -18.71 -21.33 7.48
N SER A 32 -17.99 -20.37 6.90
CA SER A 32 -18.22 -19.89 5.54
C SER A 32 -17.03 -20.25 4.64
N THR A 33 -17.31 -20.61 3.40
CA THR A 33 -16.29 -20.84 2.36
C THR A 33 -16.34 -19.76 1.26
N LYS A 34 -17.30 -18.82 1.33
CA LYS A 34 -17.49 -17.80 0.29
C LYS A 34 -16.21 -17.00 0.10
N ASN A 35 -15.72 -16.98 -1.13
CA ASN A 35 -14.49 -16.31 -1.51
C ASN A 35 -14.57 -15.81 -2.97
N SER A 36 -13.53 -15.07 -3.37
CA SER A 36 -13.38 -14.48 -4.71
C SER A 36 -12.15 -15.02 -5.44
N GLY A 37 -11.75 -16.27 -5.14
CA GLY A 37 -10.52 -16.90 -5.63
C GLY A 37 -9.31 -16.65 -4.72
N GLY A 38 -8.15 -17.17 -5.13
CA GLY A 38 -6.92 -17.08 -4.33
C GLY A 38 -6.98 -17.87 -3.03
N VAL A 39 -7.69 -19.00 -3.01
CA VAL A 39 -7.80 -19.88 -1.85
C VAL A 39 -7.56 -21.34 -2.24
N PRO A 40 -7.01 -22.18 -1.35
CA PRO A 40 -6.96 -23.63 -1.51
C PRO A 40 -8.37 -24.26 -1.39
N GLU A 41 -8.53 -25.50 -1.87
CA GLU A 41 -9.83 -26.20 -1.88
C GLU A 41 -10.44 -26.40 -0.50
N ASN A 42 -9.61 -26.46 0.55
CA ASN A 42 -10.05 -26.66 1.93
C ASN A 42 -10.35 -25.35 2.71
N PHE A 43 -10.36 -24.20 2.03
CA PHE A 43 -10.56 -22.89 2.67
C PHE A 43 -11.89 -22.80 3.41
N LYS A 44 -11.82 -22.41 4.69
CA LYS A 44 -12.96 -22.13 5.56
C LYS A 44 -12.60 -21.03 6.54
N ASN A 45 -13.56 -20.17 6.84
CA ASN A 45 -13.53 -19.34 8.04
C ASN A 45 -14.53 -19.90 9.06
N TYR A 46 -14.02 -20.49 10.13
CA TYR A 46 -14.80 -21.06 11.23
C TYR A 46 -15.15 -19.96 12.22
N PHE A 47 -16.39 -19.90 12.69
CA PHE A 47 -16.84 -18.94 13.68
C PHE A 47 -17.55 -19.60 14.85
N VAL A 48 -17.46 -18.96 16.02
CA VAL A 48 -18.18 -19.28 17.24
C VAL A 48 -18.86 -18.03 17.78
N ILE A 49 -20.13 -18.19 18.19
CA ILE A 49 -20.96 -17.13 18.77
C ILE A 49 -21.54 -17.67 20.08
N THR A 50 -21.38 -16.93 21.17
CA THR A 50 -22.00 -17.24 22.47
C THR A 50 -22.87 -16.08 22.94
N PHE A 51 -24.04 -16.39 23.49
CA PHE A 51 -24.99 -15.42 24.01
C PHE A 51 -25.07 -15.47 25.53
N ASP A 52 -25.30 -14.31 26.16
CA ASP A 52 -25.48 -14.18 27.61
C ASP A 52 -26.88 -14.57 28.10
N ARG A 53 -27.73 -15.10 27.22
CA ARG A 53 -29.10 -15.49 27.52
C ARG A 53 -29.49 -16.83 26.87
N PRO A 54 -30.38 -17.59 27.52
CA PRO A 54 -30.97 -18.77 26.92
C PRO A 54 -31.85 -18.43 25.73
N PHE A 55 -31.83 -19.31 24.73
CA PHE A 55 -32.67 -19.21 23.55
C PHE A 55 -34.11 -19.62 23.89
N SER A 56 -35.07 -18.70 23.72
CA SER A 56 -36.51 -19.01 23.75
C SER A 56 -37.01 -19.54 22.40
N TYR A 57 -36.28 -19.24 21.33
CA TYR A 57 -36.52 -19.75 19.98
C TYR A 57 -35.20 -20.20 19.36
N LYS A 58 -35.24 -21.30 18.62
CA LYS A 58 -34.08 -21.87 17.91
C LYS A 58 -34.54 -22.50 16.61
N ALA A 59 -33.87 -22.15 15.53
CA ALA A 59 -34.05 -22.75 14.22
C ALA A 59 -32.76 -22.64 13.43
N ALA A 60 -32.54 -23.57 12.51
CA ALA A 60 -31.55 -23.42 11.46
C ALA A 60 -32.23 -23.14 10.11
N VAL A 61 -31.48 -22.62 9.15
CA VAL A 61 -31.96 -22.30 7.81
C VAL A 61 -31.22 -23.19 6.81
N LYS A 62 -32.00 -23.91 6.00
CA LYS A 62 -31.53 -24.81 4.93
C LYS A 62 -32.25 -24.43 3.65
N SER A 63 -31.51 -24.03 2.63
CA SER A 63 -32.05 -23.66 1.31
C SER A 63 -33.17 -22.61 1.42
N GLY A 64 -33.01 -21.63 2.32
CA GLY A 64 -34.01 -20.58 2.61
C GLY A 64 -35.19 -21.01 3.48
N ALA A 65 -35.34 -22.30 3.79
CA ALA A 65 -36.39 -22.80 4.68
C ALA A 65 -35.93 -22.81 6.14
N ILE A 66 -36.77 -22.30 7.04
CA ILE A 66 -36.53 -22.31 8.49
C ILE A 66 -36.97 -23.66 9.05
N SER A 67 -36.04 -24.41 9.65
CA SER A 67 -36.29 -25.69 10.32
C SER A 67 -36.08 -25.56 11.83
N LYS A 68 -37.06 -26.03 12.62
CA LYS A 68 -36.95 -26.11 14.09
C LYS A 68 -36.48 -27.47 14.59
N ASP A 69 -36.58 -28.48 13.74
CA ASP A 69 -36.30 -29.88 14.08
C ASP A 69 -34.83 -30.25 13.81
N GLU A 70 -34.19 -29.54 12.87
CA GLU A 70 -32.79 -29.70 12.49
C GLU A 70 -32.01 -28.45 12.92
N LEU A 71 -31.07 -28.60 13.86
CA LEU A 71 -30.27 -27.49 14.40
C LEU A 71 -28.82 -27.49 13.89
N GLU A 72 -28.45 -28.47 13.07
CA GLU A 72 -27.13 -28.63 12.46
C GLU A 72 -27.32 -28.79 10.96
N ILE A 73 -26.87 -27.81 10.18
CA ILE A 73 -27.08 -27.72 8.74
C ILE A 73 -25.72 -27.57 8.06
N GLN A 74 -25.47 -28.44 7.09
CA GLN A 74 -24.49 -28.22 6.04
C GLN A 74 -25.26 -28.08 4.72
N ASP A 75 -25.12 -26.94 4.05
CA ASP A 75 -25.86 -26.65 2.83
C ASP A 75 -25.10 -25.67 1.93
N ASN A 76 -25.59 -25.41 0.72
CA ASN A 76 -25.05 -24.34 -0.11
C ASN A 76 -25.15 -22.97 0.59
N HIS A 77 -26.23 -22.72 1.34
CA HIS A 77 -26.43 -21.52 2.14
C HIS A 77 -27.11 -21.86 3.47
N ALA A 78 -26.29 -22.02 4.51
CA ALA A 78 -26.73 -22.29 5.87
C ALA A 78 -26.92 -21.01 6.69
N GLY A 79 -27.88 -21.04 7.62
CA GLY A 79 -28.11 -19.94 8.57
C GLY A 79 -28.74 -20.43 9.88
N ALA A 80 -28.90 -19.52 10.83
CA ALA A 80 -29.60 -19.77 12.09
C ALA A 80 -30.46 -18.59 12.50
N VAL A 81 -31.54 -18.89 13.21
CA VAL A 81 -32.38 -17.90 13.87
C VAL A 81 -32.53 -18.32 15.33
N VAL A 82 -32.01 -17.49 16.24
CA VAL A 82 -32.23 -17.65 17.68
C VAL A 82 -33.06 -16.49 18.20
N GLY A 83 -33.88 -16.75 19.21
CA GLY A 83 -34.75 -15.73 19.78
C GLY A 83 -34.74 -15.68 21.30
N PHE A 84 -35.19 -14.55 21.80
CA PHE A 84 -35.25 -14.16 23.20
C PHE A 84 -36.63 -13.58 23.48
N SER A 85 -37.26 -14.02 24.58
CA SER A 85 -38.58 -13.55 25.02
C SER A 85 -38.47 -12.73 26.31
N SER A 86 -39.57 -12.09 26.70
CA SER A 86 -39.71 -11.35 27.96
C SER A 86 -38.67 -10.24 28.16
N LEU A 87 -38.18 -9.63 27.07
CA LEU A 87 -37.22 -8.53 27.16
C LEU A 87 -37.92 -7.24 27.61
N LYS A 88 -37.34 -6.57 28.60
CA LYS A 88 -37.75 -5.25 29.08
C LYS A 88 -37.19 -4.15 28.17
N ARG A 89 -37.83 -2.98 28.20
CA ARG A 89 -37.32 -1.81 27.46
C ARG A 89 -35.92 -1.45 27.98
N GLY A 90 -34.94 -1.40 27.08
CA GLY A 90 -33.55 -1.08 27.39
C GLY A 90 -32.69 -2.27 27.83
N GLU A 91 -33.28 -3.46 27.95
CA GLU A 91 -32.55 -4.69 28.26
C GLU A 91 -31.65 -5.09 27.08
N LYS A 92 -30.42 -5.54 27.39
CA LYS A 92 -29.38 -5.89 26.41
C LYS A 92 -29.21 -7.40 26.32
N VAL A 93 -28.96 -7.88 25.12
CA VAL A 93 -28.51 -9.24 24.82
C VAL A 93 -27.10 -9.11 24.23
N THR A 94 -26.14 -9.81 24.80
CA THR A 94 -24.73 -9.73 24.38
C THR A 94 -24.35 -10.99 23.63
N ALA A 95 -23.92 -10.82 22.37
CA ALA A 95 -23.26 -11.87 21.60
C ALA A 95 -21.74 -11.65 21.64
N ARG A 96 -20.98 -12.71 21.93
CA ARG A 96 -19.52 -12.72 21.84
C ARG A 96 -19.12 -13.62 20.69
N ILE A 97 -18.28 -13.09 19.80
CA ILE A 97 -17.98 -13.71 18.51
C ILE A 97 -16.48 -13.76 18.31
N ALA A 98 -15.98 -14.87 17.78
CA ALA A 98 -14.64 -14.99 17.25
C ALA A 98 -14.65 -15.93 16.04
N SER A 99 -13.61 -15.82 15.22
CA SER A 99 -13.40 -16.71 14.07
C SER A 99 -11.96 -17.19 13.99
N SER A 100 -11.72 -18.20 13.16
CA SER A 100 -10.42 -18.75 12.83
C SER A 100 -10.42 -19.27 11.39
N PHE A 101 -9.29 -19.22 10.70
CA PHE A 101 -9.09 -19.92 9.42
C PHE A 101 -8.58 -21.36 9.61
N ILE A 102 -8.30 -21.76 10.85
CA ILE A 102 -7.70 -23.06 11.18
C ILE A 102 -8.79 -24.07 11.56
N SER A 103 -9.56 -23.81 12.62
CA SER A 103 -10.58 -24.76 13.10
C SER A 103 -11.59 -24.13 14.07
N PHE A 104 -12.61 -24.89 14.46
CA PHE A 104 -13.53 -24.51 15.53
C PHE A 104 -12.83 -24.38 16.89
N GLU A 105 -11.90 -25.28 17.20
CA GLU A 105 -11.13 -25.27 18.44
C GLU A 105 -10.27 -24.01 18.54
N GLN A 106 -9.65 -23.60 17.43
CA GLN A 106 -8.90 -22.35 17.37
C GLN A 106 -9.83 -21.13 17.47
N ALA A 107 -11.02 -21.15 16.85
CA ALA A 107 -12.01 -20.08 17.02
C ALA A 107 -12.49 -19.94 18.48
N GLU A 108 -12.67 -21.05 19.20
CA GLU A 108 -12.96 -21.07 20.65
C GLU A 108 -11.78 -20.55 21.49
N LEU A 109 -10.54 -20.79 21.05
CA LEU A 109 -9.36 -20.21 21.68
C LEU A 109 -9.34 -18.68 21.50
N ASN A 110 -9.55 -18.19 20.28
CA ASN A 110 -9.61 -16.76 19.96
C ASN A 110 -10.77 -16.06 20.71
N LEU A 111 -11.90 -16.75 20.92
CA LEU A 111 -13.03 -16.21 21.69
C LEU A 111 -12.64 -15.76 23.10
N LYS A 112 -11.58 -16.34 23.70
CA LYS A 112 -11.08 -15.93 25.02
C LYS A 112 -10.68 -14.45 25.07
N GLU A 113 -10.33 -13.84 23.94
CA GLU A 113 -10.00 -12.41 23.87
C GLU A 113 -11.14 -11.50 24.33
N VAL A 114 -12.40 -11.94 24.18
CA VAL A 114 -13.60 -11.18 24.53
C VAL A 114 -14.53 -11.90 25.53
N LYS A 115 -14.31 -13.20 25.78
CA LYS A 115 -15.23 -14.06 26.56
C LYS A 115 -15.54 -13.53 27.96
N SER A 116 -14.53 -13.02 28.67
CA SER A 116 -14.67 -12.50 30.04
C SER A 116 -14.93 -10.98 30.09
N LYS A 117 -14.99 -10.30 28.94
CA LYS A 117 -15.10 -8.85 28.86
C LYS A 117 -16.56 -8.40 28.69
N THR A 118 -16.84 -7.20 29.17
CA THR A 118 -18.04 -6.44 28.85
C THR A 118 -17.84 -5.69 27.53
N PHE A 119 -18.94 -5.28 26.88
CA PHE A 119 -18.87 -4.47 25.66
C PHE A 119 -18.05 -3.19 25.85
N GLN A 120 -18.23 -2.50 26.99
CA GLN A 120 -17.51 -1.25 27.27
C GLN A 120 -16.00 -1.49 27.44
N GLN A 121 -15.59 -2.59 28.09
CA GLN A 121 -14.17 -2.93 28.19
C GLN A 121 -13.53 -3.15 26.82
N VAL A 122 -14.23 -3.84 25.90
CA VAL A 122 -13.73 -4.03 24.52
C VAL A 122 -13.61 -2.69 23.78
N VAL A 123 -14.57 -1.77 23.97
CA VAL A 123 -14.52 -0.41 23.40
C VAL A 123 -13.32 0.37 23.96
N ASP A 124 -13.12 0.36 25.27
CA ASP A 124 -12.07 1.12 25.93
C ASP A 124 -10.67 0.58 25.59
N GLU A 125 -10.51 -0.74 25.57
CA GLU A 125 -9.27 -1.41 25.15
C GLU A 125 -8.96 -1.13 23.67
N GLY A 126 -9.96 -1.24 22.77
CA GLY A 126 -9.79 -0.91 21.35
C GLY A 126 -9.41 0.55 21.14
N LYS A 127 -10.03 1.48 21.88
CA LYS A 127 -9.67 2.90 21.85
C LYS A 127 -8.23 3.14 22.36
N ALA A 128 -7.81 2.45 23.41
CA ALA A 128 -6.46 2.55 23.93
C ALA A 128 -5.42 2.06 22.90
N GLN A 129 -5.69 0.92 22.25
CA GLN A 129 -4.85 0.39 21.16
C GLN A 129 -4.73 1.37 20.00
N TRP A 130 -5.84 1.94 19.53
CA TRP A 130 -5.80 2.97 18.49
C TRP A 130 -5.01 4.21 18.91
N ASN A 131 -5.17 4.68 20.14
CA ASN A 131 -4.39 5.82 20.64
C ASN A 131 -2.89 5.52 20.74
N GLU A 132 -2.48 4.29 21.04
CA GLU A 132 -1.08 3.88 21.02
C GLU A 132 -0.49 3.93 19.61
N ILE A 133 -1.20 3.35 18.64
CA ILE A 133 -0.77 3.29 17.24
C ILE A 133 -0.76 4.69 16.61
N LEU A 134 -1.85 5.44 16.72
CA LEU A 134 -1.99 6.77 16.12
C LEU A 134 -1.18 7.83 16.88
N GLY A 135 -1.00 7.67 18.19
CA GLY A 135 -0.26 8.59 19.06
C GLY A 135 1.26 8.62 18.80
N ARG A 136 1.77 7.73 17.94
CA ARG A 136 3.15 7.83 17.42
C ARG A 136 3.39 9.11 16.64
N VAL A 137 2.34 9.71 16.08
CA VAL A 137 2.38 11.03 15.46
C VAL A 137 1.47 11.98 16.23
N GLN A 138 2.07 12.97 16.87
CA GLN A 138 1.35 14.03 17.59
C GLN A 138 1.33 15.28 16.74
N VAL A 139 0.16 15.66 16.26
CA VAL A 139 -0.04 16.85 15.42
C VAL A 139 -0.66 17.97 16.25
N GLU A 140 -0.05 19.15 16.17
CA GLU A 140 -0.58 20.40 16.72
C GLU A 140 -0.90 21.33 15.54
N ASP A 141 -2.18 21.62 15.35
CA ASP A 141 -2.69 22.51 14.30
C ASP A 141 -4.05 23.10 14.74
N HIS A 142 -4.37 24.30 14.26
CA HIS A 142 -5.63 24.98 14.59
C HIS A 142 -6.82 24.57 13.71
N ASN A 143 -6.59 23.86 12.61
CA ASN A 143 -7.62 23.41 11.67
C ASN A 143 -8.05 21.96 12.01
N ILE A 144 -9.26 21.84 12.58
CA ILE A 144 -9.83 20.55 12.96
C ILE A 144 -10.04 19.59 11.76
N ASP A 145 -10.30 20.12 10.57
CA ASP A 145 -10.53 19.30 9.39
C ASP A 145 -9.23 18.68 8.89
N ARG A 146 -8.10 19.41 8.97
CA ARG A 146 -6.78 18.82 8.71
C ARG A 146 -6.43 17.72 9.70
N LEU A 147 -6.77 17.89 10.98
CA LEU A 147 -6.58 16.86 12.01
C LEU A 147 -7.44 15.61 11.73
N ARG A 148 -8.70 15.80 11.33
CA ARG A 148 -9.60 14.69 10.97
C ARG A 148 -9.08 13.92 9.76
N THR A 149 -8.70 14.63 8.70
CA THR A 149 -8.11 14.01 7.50
C THR A 149 -6.86 13.24 7.87
N PHE A 150 -5.92 13.87 8.60
CA PHE A 150 -4.66 13.24 8.99
C PHE A 150 -4.85 11.94 9.77
N TYR A 151 -5.61 11.97 10.87
CA TYR A 151 -5.79 10.79 11.70
C TYR A 151 -6.68 9.73 11.04
N SER A 152 -7.57 10.12 10.12
CA SER A 152 -8.31 9.16 9.30
C SER A 152 -7.39 8.46 8.30
N SER A 153 -6.50 9.20 7.63
CA SER A 153 -5.49 8.63 6.73
C SER A 153 -4.50 7.75 7.49
N LEU A 154 -3.98 8.19 8.64
CA LEU A 154 -3.08 7.36 9.45
C LEU A 154 -3.76 6.07 9.93
N TYR A 155 -5.03 6.15 10.32
CA TYR A 155 -5.85 4.96 10.62
C TYR A 155 -5.91 4.02 9.42
N ARG A 156 -6.24 4.51 8.22
CA ARG A 156 -6.30 3.68 7.01
C ARG A 156 -4.96 3.01 6.68
N SER A 157 -3.85 3.72 6.87
CA SER A 157 -2.49 3.20 6.66
C SER A 157 -2.01 2.19 7.71
N THR A 158 -2.87 1.74 8.63
CA THR A 158 -2.54 0.74 9.65
C THR A 158 -3.51 -0.45 9.66
N LEU A 159 -4.32 -0.59 8.61
CA LEU A 159 -5.26 -1.71 8.44
C LEU A 159 -4.69 -2.87 7.62
N PHE A 160 -3.85 -2.57 6.62
CA PHE A 160 -3.36 -3.54 5.64
C PHE A 160 -1.82 -3.56 5.57
N PRO A 161 -1.21 -4.70 5.20
CA PRO A 161 -1.83 -6.03 5.14
C PRO A 161 -2.30 -6.50 6.53
N ARG A 162 -3.39 -7.26 6.59
CA ARG A 162 -3.88 -7.78 7.88
C ARG A 162 -3.00 -8.94 8.36
N ASP A 163 -2.90 -9.08 9.68
CA ASP A 163 -2.36 -10.29 10.31
C ASP A 163 -3.30 -11.46 9.99
N PHE A 164 -2.76 -12.50 9.37
CA PHE A 164 -3.45 -13.74 9.01
C PHE A 164 -2.92 -14.93 9.83
N SER A 165 -2.08 -14.65 10.83
CA SER A 165 -1.66 -15.60 11.86
C SER A 165 -2.54 -15.52 13.10
N GLU A 166 -2.58 -16.62 13.84
CA GLU A 166 -3.35 -16.82 15.06
C GLU A 166 -2.41 -17.36 16.16
N ILE A 167 -2.83 -17.25 17.42
CA ILE A 167 -2.04 -17.70 18.57
C ILE A 167 -2.55 -19.05 19.06
N ASP A 168 -1.66 -20.05 19.14
CA ASP A 168 -1.96 -21.39 19.59
C ASP A 168 -2.15 -21.49 21.12
N GLY A 169 -2.54 -22.67 21.61
CA GLY A 169 -2.76 -22.90 23.05
C GLY A 169 -1.51 -22.74 23.94
N THR A 170 -0.32 -22.64 23.34
CA THR A 170 0.98 -22.42 24.00
C THR A 170 1.47 -20.98 23.88
N GLY A 171 0.73 -20.10 23.19
CA GLY A 171 1.11 -18.71 22.96
C GLY A 171 2.00 -18.48 21.74
N LYS A 172 2.18 -19.49 20.87
CA LYS A 172 3.00 -19.38 19.65
C LYS A 172 2.14 -19.02 18.44
N ARG A 173 2.73 -18.30 17.47
CA ARG A 173 2.06 -17.99 16.21
C ARG A 173 2.03 -19.18 15.27
N MET A 174 0.89 -19.35 14.64
CA MET A 174 0.61 -20.30 13.57
C MET A 174 -0.39 -19.68 12.59
N HIS A 175 -0.50 -20.20 11.38
CA HIS A 175 -1.44 -19.69 10.40
C HIS A 175 -1.98 -20.82 9.53
N TYR A 176 -3.18 -20.62 8.98
CA TYR A 176 -3.63 -21.35 7.80
C TYR A 176 -2.96 -20.72 6.58
N SER A 177 -2.24 -21.53 5.80
CA SER A 177 -1.60 -21.07 4.57
C SER A 177 -2.66 -20.86 3.48
N PRO A 178 -2.86 -19.62 3.00
CA PRO A 178 -3.75 -19.38 1.87
C PRO A 178 -3.13 -19.82 0.54
N TYR A 179 -1.90 -20.36 0.55
CA TYR A 179 -1.19 -20.79 -0.64
C TYR A 179 -1.25 -22.31 -0.85
N ASN A 180 -1.14 -23.10 0.23
CA ASN A 180 -1.12 -24.56 0.15
C ASN A 180 -2.16 -25.28 1.03
N GLY A 181 -2.93 -24.53 1.85
CA GLY A 181 -4.02 -25.06 2.66
C GLY A 181 -3.60 -25.79 3.93
N GLN A 182 -2.31 -25.80 4.27
CA GLN A 182 -1.80 -26.41 5.50
C GLN A 182 -1.84 -25.42 6.67
N VAL A 183 -1.74 -25.94 7.88
CA VAL A 183 -1.55 -25.14 9.09
C VAL A 183 -0.09 -25.19 9.49
N LEU A 184 0.58 -24.05 9.51
CA LEU A 184 2.04 -23.94 9.66
C LEU A 184 2.41 -22.95 10.77
N PRO A 185 3.58 -23.10 11.41
CA PRO A 185 4.04 -22.14 12.41
C PRO A 185 4.47 -20.81 11.76
N GLY A 186 4.40 -19.72 12.52
CA GLY A 186 4.98 -18.43 12.15
C GLY A 186 3.97 -17.40 11.63
N GLU A 187 4.51 -16.25 11.24
CA GLU A 187 3.79 -15.08 10.77
C GLU A 187 3.19 -15.31 9.37
N MET A 188 2.03 -14.71 9.12
CA MET A 188 1.42 -14.63 7.79
C MET A 188 0.60 -13.36 7.67
N PHE A 189 0.71 -12.67 6.54
CA PHE A 189 0.00 -11.42 6.27
C PHE A 189 -0.57 -11.44 4.85
N THR A 190 -1.72 -10.81 4.65
CA THR A 190 -2.38 -10.77 3.33
C THR A 190 -3.33 -9.58 3.18
N ASP A 191 -4.08 -9.53 2.08
CA ASP A 191 -5.03 -8.48 1.68
C ASP A 191 -4.34 -7.15 1.37
N THR A 192 -3.33 -7.20 0.48
CA THR A 192 -2.69 -6.00 -0.05
C THR A 192 -2.18 -6.21 -1.47
N GLY A 193 -2.17 -5.12 -2.25
CA GLY A 193 -1.49 -5.00 -3.53
C GLY A 193 -0.17 -4.28 -3.40
N PHE A 194 0.93 -4.92 -3.78
CA PHE A 194 2.24 -4.29 -3.75
C PHE A 194 2.41 -3.23 -4.80
N TRP A 195 1.74 -3.34 -5.96
CA TRP A 195 1.69 -2.28 -6.97
C TRP A 195 1.23 -0.92 -6.39
N ASP A 196 0.33 -0.96 -5.41
CA ASP A 196 -0.10 0.20 -4.64
C ASP A 196 0.91 0.53 -3.55
N THR A 197 1.11 -0.42 -2.64
CA THR A 197 1.63 -0.17 -1.30
C THR A 197 3.14 -0.05 -1.19
N PHE A 198 3.91 -0.44 -2.22
CA PHE A 198 5.38 -0.27 -2.22
C PHE A 198 5.77 1.21 -2.14
N ARG A 199 4.94 2.08 -2.69
CA ARG A 199 5.26 3.49 -2.97
C ARG A 199 5.35 4.30 -1.69
N SER A 200 4.41 4.13 -0.75
CA SER A 200 4.40 4.91 0.49
C SER A 200 3.88 4.17 1.72
N LEU A 201 2.99 3.18 1.59
CA LEU A 201 2.50 2.45 2.76
C LEU A 201 3.62 1.67 3.48
N PHE A 202 4.32 0.78 2.77
CA PHE A 202 5.42 0.02 3.38
C PHE A 202 6.56 0.92 3.91
N PRO A 203 6.98 1.98 3.18
CA PRO A 203 7.88 2.99 3.73
C PRO A 203 7.37 3.66 5.02
N LEU A 204 6.06 3.91 5.15
CA LEU A 204 5.48 4.48 6.37
C LEU A 204 5.59 3.50 7.53
N LEU A 205 5.36 2.20 7.27
CA LEU A 205 5.54 1.14 8.25
C LEU A 205 7.01 1.02 8.68
N ASN A 206 7.96 1.13 7.74
CA ASN A 206 9.40 1.16 8.07
C ASN A 206 9.76 2.33 8.99
N LEU A 207 9.17 3.51 8.78
CA LEU A 207 9.41 4.69 9.59
C LEU A 207 8.75 4.65 10.96
N LEU A 208 7.45 4.36 11.00
CA LEU A 208 6.62 4.54 12.19
C LEU A 208 6.31 3.25 12.93
N TYR A 209 6.23 2.11 12.25
CA TYR A 209 5.85 0.81 12.81
C TYR A 209 6.86 -0.32 12.48
N PRO A 210 8.16 -0.10 12.75
CA PRO A 210 9.22 -0.99 12.27
C PRO A 210 9.08 -2.45 12.74
N SER A 211 8.70 -2.68 14.01
CA SER A 211 8.46 -4.03 14.54
C SER A 211 7.30 -4.77 13.85
N MET A 212 6.29 -4.05 13.36
CA MET A 212 5.21 -4.66 12.59
C MET A 212 5.72 -5.09 11.21
N ASN A 213 6.51 -4.25 10.54
CA ASN A 213 7.05 -4.63 9.24
C ASN A 213 8.07 -5.79 9.35
N ASP A 214 8.82 -5.91 10.45
CA ASP A 214 9.66 -7.09 10.72
C ASP A 214 8.84 -8.40 10.63
N ARG A 215 7.64 -8.41 11.22
CA ARG A 215 6.71 -9.56 11.15
C ARG A 215 6.14 -9.78 9.74
N MET A 216 5.82 -8.71 9.03
CA MET A 216 5.34 -8.78 7.65
C MET A 216 6.41 -9.39 6.72
N GLN A 217 7.69 -9.05 6.90
CA GLN A 217 8.79 -9.65 6.13
C GLN A 217 8.92 -11.16 6.40
N GLU A 218 8.76 -11.62 7.64
CA GLU A 218 8.70 -13.06 7.93
C GLU A 218 7.47 -13.72 7.29
N GLY A 219 6.34 -13.02 7.21
CA GLY A 219 5.18 -13.46 6.43
C GLY A 219 5.49 -13.65 4.93
N LEU A 220 6.33 -12.80 4.34
CA LEU A 220 6.78 -12.94 2.95
C LEU A 220 7.72 -14.14 2.75
N VAL A 221 8.62 -14.38 3.72
CA VAL A 221 9.45 -15.59 3.77
C VAL A 221 8.57 -16.84 3.74
N ASN A 222 7.52 -16.87 4.56
CA ASN A 222 6.58 -17.98 4.62
C ASN A 222 5.75 -18.12 3.33
N ALA A 223 5.23 -17.01 2.78
CA ALA A 223 4.54 -17.02 1.49
C ALA A 223 5.39 -17.62 0.35
N TYR A 224 6.70 -17.30 0.31
CA TYR A 224 7.61 -17.89 -0.65
C TYR A 224 7.83 -19.40 -0.42
N LYS A 225 8.06 -19.83 0.83
CA LYS A 225 8.21 -21.25 1.18
C LYS A 225 6.97 -22.06 0.79
N GLU A 226 5.79 -21.47 0.93
CA GLU A 226 4.51 -22.16 0.79
C GLU A 226 3.96 -22.16 -0.63
N SER A 227 4.38 -21.21 -1.47
CA SER A 227 3.84 -21.02 -2.81
C SER A 227 4.89 -21.05 -3.94
N GLY A 228 6.18 -20.93 -3.60
CA GLY A 228 7.28 -20.76 -4.54
C GLY A 228 7.43 -19.33 -5.10
N TYR A 229 6.58 -18.38 -4.69
CA TYR A 229 6.62 -16.99 -5.17
C TYR A 229 6.35 -16.01 -4.03
N LEU A 230 6.96 -14.82 -4.10
CA LEU A 230 6.47 -13.69 -3.33
C LEU A 230 5.14 -13.21 -3.93
N PRO A 231 4.17 -12.80 -3.10
CA PRO A 231 2.94 -12.21 -3.61
C PRO A 231 3.22 -10.86 -4.27
N GLU A 232 2.38 -10.48 -5.23
CA GLU A 232 2.30 -9.10 -5.75
C GLU A 232 0.92 -8.50 -5.47
N TRP A 233 -0.13 -9.32 -5.57
CA TRP A 233 -1.45 -9.03 -5.02
C TRP A 233 -1.95 -10.29 -4.30
N ALA A 234 -2.25 -10.18 -3.01
CA ALA A 234 -2.69 -11.31 -2.20
C ALA A 234 -4.02 -11.01 -1.51
N SER A 235 -5.01 -11.90 -1.70
CA SER A 235 -6.30 -11.84 -0.99
C SER A 235 -7.07 -13.17 -1.09
N PRO A 236 -6.91 -14.09 -0.11
CA PRO A 236 -5.78 -14.15 0.81
C PRO A 236 -4.52 -14.79 0.18
N GLY A 237 -4.65 -15.62 -0.85
CA GLY A 237 -3.53 -16.16 -1.63
C GLY A 237 -3.26 -15.33 -2.89
N HIS A 238 -2.43 -15.84 -3.80
CA HIS A 238 -2.10 -15.15 -5.06
C HIS A 238 -3.35 -14.80 -5.88
N ARG A 239 -3.43 -13.55 -6.35
CA ARG A 239 -4.52 -13.03 -7.18
C ARG A 239 -3.98 -12.32 -8.42
N ALA A 240 -4.71 -12.46 -9.52
CA ALA A 240 -4.42 -11.80 -10.80
C ALA A 240 -4.92 -10.35 -10.77
N SER A 241 -4.17 -9.45 -10.12
CA SER A 241 -4.46 -8.02 -10.13
C SER A 241 -3.19 -7.21 -10.27
N MET A 242 -3.25 -6.15 -11.07
CA MET A 242 -2.15 -5.21 -11.34
C MET A 242 -0.88 -5.87 -11.90
N ILE A 243 0.22 -5.11 -11.92
CA ILE A 243 1.48 -5.43 -12.60
C ILE A 243 2.70 -5.17 -11.71
N GLY A 244 3.89 -5.47 -12.25
CA GLY A 244 5.17 -5.21 -11.61
C GLY A 244 5.71 -6.44 -10.90
N ASN A 245 6.85 -6.26 -10.26
CA ASN A 245 7.46 -7.22 -9.35
C ASN A 245 7.91 -6.45 -8.09
N ASN A 246 6.96 -5.74 -7.51
CA ASN A 246 7.15 -4.71 -6.49
C ASN A 246 7.40 -5.29 -5.09
N SER A 247 7.22 -6.60 -4.91
CA SER A 247 7.82 -7.34 -3.78
C SER A 247 9.33 -7.07 -3.64
N ALA A 248 10.04 -6.84 -4.76
CA ALA A 248 11.45 -6.44 -4.75
C ALA A 248 11.69 -5.11 -4.02
N SER A 249 10.82 -4.11 -4.24
CA SER A 249 10.91 -2.82 -3.56
C SER A 249 10.69 -2.95 -2.06
N ILE A 250 9.64 -3.68 -1.66
CA ILE A 250 9.29 -3.88 -0.25
C ILE A 250 10.41 -4.57 0.52
N VAL A 251 10.96 -5.66 -0.02
CA VAL A 251 12.03 -6.42 0.62
C VAL A 251 13.34 -5.63 0.66
N ALA A 252 13.66 -4.89 -0.42
CA ALA A 252 14.84 -4.04 -0.48
C ALA A 252 14.76 -2.87 0.53
N ASP A 253 13.64 -2.15 0.54
CA ASP A 253 13.41 -1.02 1.45
C ASP A 253 13.44 -1.48 2.91
N ALA A 254 12.84 -2.63 3.22
CA ALA A 254 12.92 -3.24 4.54
C ALA A 254 14.38 -3.47 4.99
N LEU A 255 15.22 -4.07 4.14
CA LEU A 255 16.62 -4.31 4.52
C LEU A 255 17.39 -3.00 4.74
N ILE A 256 17.20 -2.02 3.86
CA ILE A 256 17.93 -0.75 3.87
C ILE A 256 17.52 0.14 5.06
N THR A 257 16.29 -0.05 5.55
CA THR A 257 15.74 0.60 6.74
C THR A 257 15.92 -0.23 8.04
N ASP A 258 16.86 -1.18 8.02
CA ASP A 258 17.30 -1.99 9.15
C ASP A 258 16.21 -2.93 9.74
N ARG A 259 15.29 -3.42 8.92
CA ARG A 259 14.35 -4.49 9.31
C ARG A 259 15.11 -5.81 9.59
N LYS A 260 14.57 -6.62 10.50
CA LYS A 260 15.24 -7.82 11.04
C LYS A 260 14.26 -8.92 11.44
N GLY A 261 14.79 -10.09 11.81
CA GLY A 261 13.99 -11.21 12.34
C GLY A 261 13.38 -12.12 11.28
N TYR A 262 13.89 -12.08 10.04
CA TYR A 262 13.43 -12.89 8.91
C TYR A 262 14.62 -13.39 8.06
N ASP A 263 14.39 -14.41 7.25
CA ASP A 263 15.40 -15.05 6.39
C ASP A 263 15.70 -14.21 5.12
N LYS A 264 16.71 -13.34 5.23
CA LYS A 264 17.14 -12.43 4.16
C LYS A 264 17.75 -13.17 2.96
N ASP A 265 18.43 -14.28 3.21
CA ASP A 265 19.05 -15.08 2.14
C ASP A 265 17.99 -15.82 1.33
N LEU A 266 16.94 -16.32 1.98
CA LEU A 266 15.81 -16.90 1.25
C LEU A 266 15.07 -15.85 0.42
N LEU A 267 14.91 -14.63 0.94
CA LEU A 267 14.34 -13.54 0.15
C LEU A 267 15.22 -13.15 -1.03
N TRP A 268 16.56 -13.21 -0.92
CA TRP A 268 17.45 -13.03 -2.07
C TRP A 268 17.15 -14.03 -3.19
N GLU A 269 17.01 -15.30 -2.83
CA GLU A 269 16.64 -16.34 -3.80
C GLU A 269 15.23 -16.12 -4.37
N ALA A 270 14.28 -15.70 -3.54
CA ALA A 270 12.91 -15.40 -3.98
C ALA A 270 12.85 -14.24 -4.99
N LEU A 271 13.63 -13.18 -4.76
CA LEU A 271 13.74 -12.05 -5.68
C LEU A 271 14.37 -12.44 -7.02
N LYS A 272 15.47 -13.21 -6.98
CA LYS A 272 16.08 -13.76 -8.21
C LYS A 272 15.11 -14.67 -8.95
N HIS A 273 14.34 -15.49 -8.23
CA HIS A 273 13.33 -16.36 -8.82
C HIS A 273 12.26 -15.53 -9.54
N GLY A 274 11.58 -14.62 -8.83
CA GLY A 274 10.52 -13.78 -9.40
C GLY A 274 10.99 -12.91 -10.57
N ALA A 275 12.25 -12.47 -10.58
CA ALA A 275 12.82 -11.72 -11.69
C ALA A 275 13.01 -12.53 -12.98
N ASN A 276 12.97 -13.87 -12.90
CA ASN A 276 13.25 -14.78 -14.00
C ASN A 276 12.18 -15.89 -14.12
N SER A 277 11.00 -15.68 -13.56
CA SER A 277 9.87 -16.60 -13.66
C SER A 277 8.54 -15.84 -13.61
N ALA A 278 7.46 -16.49 -14.04
CA ALA A 278 6.10 -15.98 -13.90
C ALA A 278 5.22 -17.09 -13.33
N TYR A 279 4.26 -16.70 -12.48
CA TYR A 279 3.35 -17.66 -11.86
C TYR A 279 2.48 -18.33 -12.94
N PRO A 280 2.36 -19.66 -12.98
CA PRO A 280 1.72 -20.36 -14.10
C PRO A 280 0.20 -20.13 -14.18
N LYS A 281 -0.44 -19.67 -13.10
CA LYS A 281 -1.91 -19.51 -13.06
C LYS A 281 -2.38 -18.11 -13.48
N HIS A 282 -1.52 -17.09 -13.46
CA HIS A 282 -1.89 -15.72 -13.86
C HIS A 282 -0.68 -14.79 -14.06
N SER A 283 -0.91 -13.60 -14.61
CA SER A 283 0.13 -12.69 -15.11
C SER A 283 0.67 -11.65 -14.10
N SER A 284 0.17 -11.63 -12.87
CA SER A 284 0.57 -10.63 -11.85
C SER A 284 1.64 -11.08 -10.86
N THR A 285 1.80 -12.38 -10.58
CA THR A 285 2.82 -12.87 -9.62
C THR A 285 4.08 -13.29 -10.39
N GLY A 286 5.26 -12.86 -9.93
CA GLY A 286 6.51 -12.93 -10.71
C GLY A 286 6.50 -11.91 -11.85
N ARG A 287 7.24 -12.17 -12.93
CA ARG A 287 7.35 -11.26 -14.08
C ARG A 287 6.76 -11.86 -15.33
N PHE A 288 5.49 -11.57 -15.61
CA PHE A 288 4.91 -11.92 -16.91
C PHE A 288 5.62 -11.16 -18.04
N GLY A 289 6.07 -11.89 -19.07
CA GLY A 289 6.88 -11.37 -20.18
C GLY A 289 8.39 -11.25 -19.88
N TYR A 290 8.91 -11.90 -18.82
CA TYR A 290 10.31 -11.79 -18.42
C TYR A 290 11.30 -12.24 -19.51
N GLU A 291 10.94 -13.19 -20.37
CA GLU A 291 11.83 -13.68 -21.44
C GLU A 291 12.14 -12.58 -22.45
N TYR A 292 11.11 -11.81 -22.84
CA TYR A 292 11.27 -10.65 -23.71
C TYR A 292 12.07 -9.56 -23.02
N TYR A 293 11.69 -9.21 -21.79
CA TYR A 293 12.36 -8.17 -21.01
C TYR A 293 13.85 -8.49 -20.79
N ASN A 294 14.17 -9.73 -20.42
CA ASN A 294 15.54 -10.18 -20.16
C ASN A 294 16.39 -10.22 -21.44
N LYS A 295 15.79 -10.48 -22.60
CA LYS A 295 16.47 -10.57 -23.89
C LYS A 295 16.62 -9.22 -24.60
N LEU A 296 15.56 -8.40 -24.59
CA LEU A 296 15.45 -7.17 -25.38
C LEU A 296 15.62 -5.89 -24.55
N GLY A 297 15.54 -5.99 -23.21
CA GLY A 297 15.55 -4.85 -22.30
C GLY A 297 14.22 -4.10 -22.22
N TYR A 298 13.15 -4.65 -22.79
CA TYR A 298 11.76 -4.18 -22.68
C TYR A 298 10.82 -5.29 -23.14
N ILE A 299 9.54 -5.21 -22.76
CA ILE A 299 8.49 -6.07 -23.31
C ILE A 299 7.96 -5.40 -24.59
N PRO A 300 8.01 -6.06 -25.76
CA PRO A 300 7.48 -5.46 -26.96
C PRO A 300 5.96 -5.25 -26.97
N ALA A 301 5.49 -4.24 -27.68
CA ALA A 301 4.06 -3.94 -27.79
C ALA A 301 3.29 -4.94 -28.69
N ASP A 302 3.99 -5.70 -29.53
CA ASP A 302 3.45 -6.64 -30.51
C ASP A 302 3.49 -8.12 -30.06
N VAL A 303 3.78 -8.41 -28.77
CA VAL A 303 3.96 -9.80 -28.26
C VAL A 303 2.86 -10.30 -27.30
N LYS A 304 1.59 -9.93 -27.49
CA LYS A 304 0.44 -10.38 -26.67
C LYS A 304 0.63 -10.28 -25.15
N VAL A 305 1.48 -9.35 -24.71
CA VAL A 305 1.64 -8.96 -23.31
C VAL A 305 1.10 -7.54 -23.17
N ASP A 306 -0.09 -7.42 -22.59
CA ASP A 306 -0.68 -6.12 -22.30
C ASP A 306 0.12 -5.40 -21.20
N GLN A 307 -0.01 -4.07 -21.17
CA GLN A 307 0.61 -3.17 -20.20
C GLN A 307 2.15 -3.21 -20.27
N ASN A 308 2.68 -3.44 -21.46
CA ASN A 308 4.10 -3.73 -21.70
C ASN A 308 5.05 -2.57 -21.32
N VAL A 309 4.66 -1.31 -21.55
CA VAL A 309 5.47 -0.15 -21.15
C VAL A 309 5.49 -0.04 -19.64
N ALA A 310 4.31 -0.06 -19.02
CA ALA A 310 4.18 0.02 -17.56
C ALA A 310 4.94 -1.11 -16.84
N ARG A 311 4.82 -2.36 -17.31
CA ARG A 311 5.59 -3.50 -16.80
C ARG A 311 7.10 -3.29 -16.95
N SER A 312 7.56 -2.84 -18.12
CA SER A 312 8.99 -2.64 -18.36
C SER A 312 9.60 -1.55 -17.46
N LEU A 313 8.84 -0.48 -17.18
CA LEU A 313 9.27 0.60 -16.29
C LEU A 313 9.35 0.13 -14.83
N GLU A 314 8.31 -0.55 -14.32
CA GLU A 314 8.33 -1.13 -12.98
C GLU A 314 9.45 -2.17 -12.85
N TYR A 315 9.64 -3.06 -13.83
CA TYR A 315 10.70 -4.06 -13.79
C TYR A 315 12.11 -3.42 -13.76
N ALA A 316 12.33 -2.30 -14.45
CA ALA A 316 13.60 -1.58 -14.36
C ALA A 316 13.84 -1.03 -12.93
N TYR A 317 12.81 -0.47 -12.30
CA TYR A 317 12.89 -0.07 -10.89
C TYR A 317 13.09 -1.27 -9.95
N ASN A 318 12.38 -2.38 -10.19
CA ASN A 318 12.49 -3.58 -9.38
C ASN A 318 13.88 -4.22 -9.52
N ASP A 319 14.50 -4.21 -10.71
CA ASP A 319 15.89 -4.64 -10.90
C ASP A 319 16.87 -3.78 -10.11
N TRP A 320 16.65 -2.46 -10.03
CA TRP A 320 17.45 -1.62 -9.15
C TRP A 320 17.27 -1.99 -7.67
N CYS A 321 16.04 -2.30 -7.23
CA CYS A 321 15.79 -2.78 -5.86
C CYS A 321 16.51 -4.10 -5.55
N ILE A 322 16.51 -5.05 -6.50
CA ILE A 322 17.23 -6.33 -6.37
C ILE A 322 18.74 -6.08 -6.29
N TYR A 323 19.27 -5.15 -7.09
CA TYR A 323 20.67 -4.75 -7.05
C TYR A 323 21.04 -4.16 -5.67
N GLU A 324 20.26 -3.22 -5.14
CA GLU A 324 20.51 -2.62 -3.82
C GLU A 324 20.38 -3.64 -2.68
N PHE A 325 19.40 -4.54 -2.75
CA PHE A 325 19.27 -5.62 -1.77
C PHE A 325 20.47 -6.58 -1.80
N GLY A 326 20.89 -7.02 -2.98
CA GLY A 326 22.08 -7.87 -3.14
C GLY A 326 23.35 -7.20 -2.64
N LYS A 327 23.54 -5.89 -2.93
CA LYS A 327 24.63 -5.08 -2.39
C LYS A 327 24.60 -5.02 -0.87
N ALA A 328 23.44 -4.74 -0.28
CA ALA A 328 23.28 -4.64 1.17
C ALA A 328 23.55 -5.97 1.89
N LEU A 329 23.31 -7.11 1.23
CA LEU A 329 23.67 -8.45 1.73
C LEU A 329 25.14 -8.84 1.47
N GLY A 330 25.90 -8.04 0.73
CA GLY A 330 27.28 -8.38 0.35
C GLY A 330 27.36 -9.52 -0.66
N LYS A 331 26.34 -9.70 -1.53
CA LYS A 331 26.37 -10.69 -2.60
C LYS A 331 27.43 -10.33 -3.66
N PRO A 332 28.06 -11.32 -4.33
CA PRO A 332 29.09 -11.05 -5.32
C PRO A 332 28.61 -10.15 -6.46
N GLU A 333 29.51 -9.32 -6.99
CA GLU A 333 29.22 -8.45 -8.14
C GLU A 333 28.74 -9.26 -9.35
N ALA A 334 29.30 -10.46 -9.56
CA ALA A 334 28.89 -11.36 -10.64
C ALA A 334 27.40 -11.76 -10.58
N GLU A 335 26.78 -11.76 -9.39
CA GLU A 335 25.34 -12.04 -9.22
C GLU A 335 24.48 -10.76 -9.31
N THR A 336 25.02 -9.60 -8.95
CA THR A 336 24.25 -8.35 -8.83
C THR A 336 24.35 -7.44 -10.05
N ALA A 337 25.44 -7.52 -10.84
CA ALA A 337 25.71 -6.65 -11.98
C ALA A 337 24.65 -6.72 -13.09
N ILE A 338 24.01 -7.87 -13.27
CA ILE A 338 22.93 -8.01 -14.26
C ILE A 338 21.74 -7.12 -13.90
N TYR A 339 21.39 -7.02 -12.61
CA TYR A 339 20.30 -6.18 -12.13
C TYR A 339 20.67 -4.69 -12.22
N ALA A 340 21.93 -4.33 -11.95
CA ALA A 340 22.46 -2.98 -12.18
C ALA A 340 22.39 -2.53 -13.65
N THR A 341 22.49 -3.49 -14.58
CA THR A 341 22.38 -3.25 -16.02
C THR A 341 20.91 -3.10 -16.42
N ARG A 342 20.06 -4.06 -16.01
CA ARG A 342 18.63 -4.04 -16.30
C ARG A 342 17.88 -2.88 -15.63
N ALA A 343 18.40 -2.34 -14.53
CA ALA A 343 17.90 -1.10 -13.94
C ALA A 343 17.89 0.08 -14.92
N MET A 344 18.70 0.05 -15.98
CA MET A 344 18.73 1.10 -17.00
C MET A 344 17.76 0.84 -18.16
N ASN A 345 16.99 -0.24 -18.14
CA ASN A 345 16.12 -0.67 -19.24
C ASN A 345 15.00 0.33 -19.58
N TYR A 346 14.61 1.21 -18.64
CA TYR A 346 13.67 2.30 -18.91
C TYR A 346 14.09 3.16 -20.11
N LYS A 347 15.40 3.27 -20.39
CA LYS A 347 15.95 4.01 -21.53
C LYS A 347 15.50 3.44 -22.88
N ASN A 348 15.17 2.16 -22.96
CA ASN A 348 14.84 1.49 -24.22
C ASN A 348 13.48 1.92 -24.80
N LEU A 349 12.59 2.41 -23.93
CA LEU A 349 11.23 2.84 -24.28
C LEU A 349 11.10 4.36 -24.40
N PHE A 350 12.15 5.12 -24.11
CA PHE A 350 12.13 6.57 -24.26
C PHE A 350 12.19 6.94 -25.74
N ASP A 351 11.15 7.62 -26.24
CA ASP A 351 11.09 8.17 -27.60
C ASP A 351 11.58 9.63 -27.59
N PRO A 352 12.77 9.94 -28.13
CA PRO A 352 13.33 11.29 -28.12
C PRO A 352 12.48 12.33 -28.86
N SER A 353 11.63 11.90 -29.81
CA SER A 353 10.80 12.82 -30.60
C SER A 353 9.65 13.43 -29.78
N THR A 354 9.12 12.66 -28.82
CA THR A 354 8.03 13.08 -27.93
C THR A 354 8.52 13.36 -26.51
N LYS A 355 9.72 12.88 -26.15
CA LYS A 355 10.29 12.87 -24.80
C LYS A 355 9.43 12.10 -23.78
N LEU A 356 8.67 11.13 -24.25
CA LEU A 356 7.80 10.27 -23.46
C LEU A 356 8.19 8.80 -23.63
N MET A 357 7.79 7.96 -22.67
CA MET A 357 7.90 6.52 -22.78
C MET A 357 6.81 6.02 -23.72
N ARG A 358 7.17 5.25 -24.74
CA ARG A 358 6.29 4.79 -25.80
C ARG A 358 6.54 3.31 -26.07
N GLY A 359 5.49 2.55 -26.36
CA GLY A 359 5.66 1.14 -26.68
C GLY A 359 6.47 0.95 -27.94
N LYS A 360 7.23 -0.15 -27.93
CA LYS A 360 8.23 -0.47 -28.94
C LYS A 360 8.00 -1.89 -29.39
N LYS A 361 8.05 -2.15 -30.69
CA LYS A 361 7.86 -3.46 -31.29
C LYS A 361 9.12 -4.31 -31.16
N ALA A 362 9.00 -5.62 -31.38
CA ALA A 362 10.13 -6.53 -31.27
C ALA A 362 11.27 -6.23 -32.26
N ASP A 363 10.96 -5.57 -33.38
CA ASP A 363 11.93 -5.09 -34.38
C ASP A 363 12.68 -3.81 -33.96
N GLY A 364 12.31 -3.20 -32.83
CA GLY A 364 12.90 -1.98 -32.29
C GLY A 364 12.25 -0.68 -32.76
N SER A 365 11.23 -0.73 -33.61
CA SER A 365 10.46 0.47 -34.00
C SER A 365 9.44 0.86 -32.92
N PHE A 366 9.19 2.16 -32.73
CA PHE A 366 8.11 2.62 -31.86
C PHE A 366 6.73 2.39 -32.49
N VAL A 367 5.71 2.11 -31.67
CA VAL A 367 4.31 1.98 -32.11
C VAL A 367 3.85 3.27 -32.80
N SER A 368 3.40 3.24 -34.06
CA SER A 368 2.95 4.43 -34.82
C SER A 368 1.67 5.07 -34.24
N ASP A 369 1.30 6.26 -34.74
CA ASP A 369 0.03 6.94 -34.40
C ASP A 369 -0.18 7.16 -32.90
N PHE A 370 0.88 7.63 -32.24
CA PHE A 370 0.94 7.77 -30.79
C PHE A 370 0.19 9.00 -30.28
N ASP A 371 -0.86 8.75 -29.52
CA ASP A 371 -1.53 9.73 -28.67
C ASP A 371 -1.04 9.57 -27.22
N PRO A 372 -0.26 10.53 -26.68
CA PRO A 372 0.28 10.42 -25.32
C PRO A 372 -0.78 10.53 -24.23
N SER A 373 -1.97 11.06 -24.54
CA SER A 373 -3.08 11.17 -23.61
C SER A 373 -3.99 9.94 -23.63
N ALA A 374 -3.87 9.07 -24.64
CA ALA A 374 -4.64 7.84 -24.74
C ALA A 374 -4.31 6.88 -23.59
N TRP A 375 -5.35 6.41 -22.89
CA TRP A 375 -5.27 5.31 -21.93
C TRP A 375 -5.18 3.98 -22.69
N SER A 376 -4.09 3.81 -23.45
CA SER A 376 -3.83 2.68 -24.33
C SER A 376 -3.55 1.40 -23.52
N ARG A 377 -3.50 0.25 -24.18
CA ARG A 377 -3.14 -1.03 -23.55
C ARG A 377 -1.65 -1.19 -23.26
N GLU A 378 -0.81 -0.23 -23.62
CA GLU A 378 0.63 -0.26 -23.29
C GLU A 378 0.89 0.13 -21.83
N TYR A 379 -0.06 0.84 -21.22
CA TYR A 379 -0.01 1.33 -19.85
C TYR A 379 -1.08 0.68 -18.98
N THR A 380 -0.87 0.67 -17.67
CA THR A 380 -1.86 0.25 -16.67
C THR A 380 -2.52 1.49 -16.08
N GLU A 381 -3.85 1.56 -16.14
CA GLU A 381 -4.65 2.63 -15.51
C GLU A 381 -4.11 4.05 -15.67
N GLY A 382 -3.64 4.35 -16.88
CA GLY A 382 -3.10 5.66 -17.19
C GLY A 382 -2.65 5.74 -18.63
N ASN A 383 -1.89 6.79 -18.92
CA ASN A 383 -1.34 7.06 -20.24
C ASN A 383 0.16 7.42 -20.16
N ALA A 384 0.74 7.87 -21.27
CA ALA A 384 2.15 8.19 -21.35
C ALA A 384 2.55 9.33 -20.38
N TRP A 385 1.67 10.30 -20.13
CA TRP A 385 1.95 11.39 -19.18
C TRP A 385 2.07 10.91 -17.75
N HIS A 386 1.37 9.85 -17.38
CA HIS A 386 1.45 9.25 -16.05
C HIS A 386 2.71 8.39 -15.91
N TRP A 387 2.96 7.54 -16.90
CA TRP A 387 4.00 6.51 -16.82
C TRP A 387 5.40 6.98 -17.19
N SER A 388 5.55 8.05 -17.98
CA SER A 388 6.89 8.48 -18.43
C SER A 388 7.83 8.93 -17.30
N PHE A 389 7.25 9.18 -16.12
CA PHE A 389 7.95 9.65 -14.93
C PHE A 389 8.16 8.53 -13.89
N CYS A 390 7.74 7.29 -14.18
CA CYS A 390 7.98 6.11 -13.33
C CYS A 390 9.43 5.60 -13.48
N VAL A 391 10.40 6.46 -13.18
CA VAL A 391 11.84 6.15 -13.11
C VAL A 391 12.33 6.55 -11.71
N PHE A 392 11.76 5.92 -10.69
CA PHE A 392 11.92 6.30 -9.27
C PHE A 392 13.39 6.33 -8.85
N HIS A 393 14.14 5.31 -9.26
CA HIS A 393 15.54 5.08 -8.89
C HIS A 393 16.53 5.93 -9.68
N ASP A 394 16.14 6.49 -10.83
CA ASP A 394 17.05 7.26 -11.68
C ASP A 394 16.46 8.54 -12.31
N PRO A 395 15.89 9.49 -11.53
CA PRO A 395 15.35 10.72 -12.09
C PRO A 395 16.38 11.57 -12.84
N GLN A 396 17.66 11.59 -12.42
CA GLN A 396 18.71 12.28 -13.16
C GLN A 396 18.94 11.66 -14.54
N GLY A 397 18.89 10.33 -14.65
CA GLY A 397 18.97 9.64 -15.94
C GLY A 397 17.82 10.03 -16.87
N LEU A 398 16.60 10.14 -16.34
CA LEU A 398 15.43 10.63 -17.08
C LEU A 398 15.57 12.11 -17.48
N ILE A 399 16.04 12.97 -16.57
CA ILE A 399 16.33 14.39 -16.85
C ILE A 399 17.32 14.50 -18.02
N ASN A 400 18.37 13.67 -18.04
CA ASN A 400 19.35 13.66 -19.12
C ASN A 400 18.71 13.26 -20.46
N LEU A 401 17.86 12.23 -20.47
CA LEU A 401 17.12 11.81 -21.68
C LEU A 401 16.21 12.93 -22.21
N MET A 402 15.53 13.66 -21.32
CA MET A 402 14.64 14.76 -21.70
C MET A 402 15.38 16.02 -22.15
N GLY A 403 16.71 16.07 -22.05
CA GLY A 403 17.52 17.22 -22.47
C GLY A 403 17.82 18.23 -21.36
N GLY A 404 17.86 17.79 -20.11
CA GLY A 404 18.24 18.59 -18.94
C GLY A 404 17.08 19.22 -18.18
N ASN A 405 17.40 19.85 -17.04
CA ASN A 405 16.43 20.31 -16.04
C ASN A 405 15.29 21.14 -16.62
N LYS A 406 15.60 22.14 -17.46
CA LYS A 406 14.58 23.04 -18.03
C LYS A 406 13.54 22.29 -18.87
N SER A 407 14.00 21.34 -19.69
CA SER A 407 13.12 20.52 -20.53
C SER A 407 12.29 19.57 -19.68
N PHE A 408 12.91 18.90 -18.71
CA PHE A 408 12.22 18.02 -17.76
C PHE A 408 11.14 18.75 -16.96
N VAL A 409 11.44 19.93 -16.41
CA VAL A 409 10.48 20.78 -15.69
C VAL A 409 9.33 21.20 -16.60
N SER A 410 9.61 21.56 -17.85
CA SER A 410 8.55 21.93 -18.81
C SER A 410 7.62 20.75 -19.11
N MET A 411 8.16 19.52 -19.17
CA MET A 411 7.35 18.30 -19.33
C MET A 411 6.48 18.04 -18.09
N LEU A 412 7.00 18.25 -16.88
CA LEU A 412 6.20 18.15 -15.65
C LEU A 412 5.10 19.21 -15.59
N ASP A 413 5.43 20.47 -15.90
CA ASP A 413 4.44 21.57 -15.92
C ASP A 413 3.29 21.25 -16.89
N THR A 414 3.60 20.63 -18.03
CA THR A 414 2.64 20.26 -19.07
C THR A 414 1.56 19.31 -18.54
N VAL A 415 1.90 18.40 -17.62
CA VAL A 415 0.92 17.47 -17.01
C VAL A 415 -0.23 18.22 -16.35
N PHE A 416 0.05 19.35 -15.69
CA PHE A 416 -0.98 20.14 -15.01
C PHE A 416 -1.77 21.08 -15.94
N VAL A 417 -1.35 21.20 -17.21
CA VAL A 417 -1.91 22.15 -18.19
C VAL A 417 -2.71 21.45 -19.29
N ILE A 418 -2.28 20.26 -19.75
CA ILE A 418 -3.02 19.51 -20.79
C ILE A 418 -4.44 19.21 -20.28
N PRO A 419 -5.49 19.54 -21.05
CA PRO A 419 -6.86 19.31 -20.61
C PRO A 419 -7.12 17.84 -20.25
N SER A 420 -7.85 17.62 -19.15
CA SER A 420 -8.15 16.28 -18.65
C SER A 420 -9.04 15.47 -19.61
N TYR A 421 -9.79 16.11 -20.50
CA TYR A 421 -10.67 15.42 -21.46
C TYR A 421 -9.91 14.80 -22.65
N GLU A 422 -8.65 15.17 -22.88
CA GLU A 422 -7.83 14.58 -23.93
C GLU A 422 -7.57 13.10 -23.62
N GLY A 423 -7.64 12.25 -24.64
CA GLY A 423 -7.48 10.79 -24.50
C GLY A 423 -8.69 10.05 -23.90
N MET A 424 -9.74 10.74 -23.43
CA MET A 424 -10.90 10.11 -22.79
C MET A 424 -11.72 9.17 -23.70
N LYS A 425 -11.52 9.27 -25.01
CA LYS A 425 -12.18 8.42 -26.02
C LYS A 425 -11.33 7.24 -26.47
N SER A 426 -10.13 7.04 -25.90
CA SER A 426 -9.21 5.98 -26.32
C SER A 426 -9.70 4.57 -25.95
N ARG A 427 -10.60 4.48 -24.96
CA ARG A 427 -11.23 3.23 -24.48
C ARG A 427 -12.58 3.54 -23.81
N GLY A 428 -13.26 2.48 -23.36
CA GLY A 428 -14.42 2.64 -22.48
C GLY A 428 -14.04 3.36 -21.18
N MET A 429 -14.87 4.32 -20.76
CA MET A 429 -14.68 5.13 -19.56
C MET A 429 -14.67 4.24 -18.31
N ILE A 430 -13.53 4.21 -17.63
CA ILE A 430 -13.36 3.63 -16.29
C ILE A 430 -13.43 4.74 -15.23
N HIS A 431 -13.51 4.40 -13.94
CA HIS A 431 -13.74 5.40 -12.89
C HIS A 431 -12.53 6.32 -12.70
N GLU A 432 -11.31 5.82 -12.83
CA GLU A 432 -10.03 6.53 -12.73
C GLU A 432 -9.90 7.65 -13.78
N MET A 433 -10.41 7.39 -15.00
CA MET A 433 -10.51 8.39 -16.06
C MET A 433 -11.49 9.52 -15.69
N ARG A 434 -12.65 9.15 -15.12
CA ARG A 434 -13.68 10.10 -14.67
C ARG A 434 -13.18 10.94 -13.49
N GLU A 435 -12.51 10.30 -12.54
CA GLU A 435 -11.91 10.92 -11.36
C GLU A 435 -10.89 12.00 -11.79
N MET A 436 -9.91 11.66 -12.63
CA MET A 436 -8.95 12.64 -13.18
C MET A 436 -9.67 13.80 -13.88
N GLN A 437 -10.73 13.51 -14.64
CA GLN A 437 -11.49 14.55 -15.32
C GLN A 437 -12.12 15.56 -14.34
N VAL A 438 -12.76 15.07 -13.28
CA VAL A 438 -13.47 15.89 -12.29
C VAL A 438 -12.51 16.65 -11.37
N MET A 439 -11.33 16.08 -11.07
CA MET A 439 -10.29 16.76 -10.29
C MET A 439 -9.87 18.09 -10.93
N ASN A 440 -9.97 18.23 -12.25
CA ASN A 440 -9.62 19.45 -12.99
C ASN A 440 -8.20 19.96 -12.64
N MET A 441 -7.21 19.08 -12.82
CA MET A 441 -5.78 19.37 -12.61
C MET A 441 -4.94 18.94 -13.82
N GLY A 442 -5.49 19.16 -15.02
CA GLY A 442 -4.93 18.69 -16.27
C GLY A 442 -4.93 17.16 -16.35
N GLN A 443 -3.80 16.57 -16.73
CA GLN A 443 -3.56 15.13 -16.76
C GLN A 443 -3.04 14.57 -15.42
N TYR A 444 -2.97 15.37 -14.34
CA TYR A 444 -2.56 14.86 -13.02
C TYR A 444 -3.68 14.03 -12.35
N ALA A 445 -3.58 12.71 -12.43
CA ALA A 445 -4.55 11.75 -11.88
C ALA A 445 -4.17 11.26 -10.47
N HIS A 446 -4.33 12.11 -9.44
CA HIS A 446 -3.86 11.80 -8.09
C HIS A 446 -4.45 10.51 -7.47
N GLY A 447 -5.71 10.21 -7.82
CA GLY A 447 -6.40 9.01 -7.37
C GLY A 447 -5.84 7.70 -7.95
N ASN A 448 -4.83 7.77 -8.82
CA ASN A 448 -4.14 6.61 -9.36
C ASN A 448 -2.64 6.64 -9.01
N GLN A 449 -2.08 5.47 -8.76
CA GLN A 449 -0.79 5.24 -8.11
C GLN A 449 0.45 5.67 -8.92
N PRO A 450 0.53 5.49 -10.26
CA PRO A 450 1.74 5.74 -11.05
C PRO A 450 2.25 7.17 -10.99
N ILE A 451 1.39 8.15 -10.66
CA ILE A 451 1.70 9.57 -10.72
C ILE A 451 1.86 10.25 -9.34
N GLN A 452 1.60 9.52 -8.24
CA GLN A 452 1.58 10.11 -6.90
C GLN A 452 2.93 10.73 -6.48
N HIS A 453 4.06 10.19 -6.94
CA HIS A 453 5.40 10.73 -6.65
C HIS A 453 5.78 11.94 -7.52
N MET A 454 5.09 12.16 -8.65
CA MET A 454 5.50 13.11 -9.68
C MET A 454 5.73 14.56 -9.18
N PRO A 455 4.91 15.14 -8.28
CA PRO A 455 5.15 16.49 -7.78
C PRO A 455 6.51 16.62 -7.07
N TYR A 456 7.05 15.55 -6.51
CA TYR A 456 8.35 15.57 -5.85
C TYR A 456 9.52 15.59 -6.84
N LEU A 457 9.29 15.28 -8.12
CA LEU A 457 10.35 15.23 -9.14
C LEU A 457 10.97 16.60 -9.45
N TYR A 458 10.28 17.72 -9.17
CA TYR A 458 10.88 19.06 -9.31
C TYR A 458 12.12 19.25 -8.41
N ASN A 459 12.21 18.54 -7.28
CA ASN A 459 13.37 18.57 -6.38
C ASN A 459 14.67 18.05 -7.04
N TYR A 460 14.54 17.17 -8.03
CA TYR A 460 15.66 16.60 -8.79
C TYR A 460 16.14 17.54 -9.90
N ALA A 461 15.30 18.49 -10.31
CA ALA A 461 15.56 19.40 -11.40
C ALA A 461 15.86 20.84 -10.94
N ALA A 462 16.25 21.02 -9.67
CA ALA A 462 16.61 22.30 -9.06
C ALA A 462 15.47 23.34 -9.01
N GLU A 463 14.19 22.90 -8.99
CA GLU A 463 13.03 23.77 -8.80
C GLU A 463 12.11 23.30 -7.66
N PRO A 464 12.63 23.07 -6.43
CA PRO A 464 11.86 22.48 -5.32
C PRO A 464 10.61 23.29 -4.93
N TRP A 465 10.57 24.61 -5.20
CA TRP A 465 9.39 25.45 -4.96
C TRP A 465 8.16 25.01 -5.77
N LYS A 466 8.33 24.39 -6.94
CA LYS A 466 7.20 23.84 -7.70
C LYS A 466 6.60 22.61 -7.02
N ALA A 467 7.43 21.76 -6.44
CA ALA A 467 6.96 20.62 -5.63
C ALA A 467 6.13 21.13 -4.44
N GLN A 468 6.65 22.11 -3.71
CA GLN A 468 5.99 22.72 -2.55
C GLN A 468 4.58 23.24 -2.90
N TYR A 469 4.46 23.99 -4.00
CA TYR A 469 3.17 24.50 -4.48
C TYR A 469 2.19 23.36 -4.83
N TRP A 470 2.61 22.40 -5.66
CA TRP A 470 1.70 21.35 -6.12
C TRP A 470 1.29 20.39 -5.01
N VAL A 471 2.22 19.96 -4.14
CA VAL A 471 1.93 19.07 -3.01
C VAL A 471 0.91 19.71 -2.07
N ARG A 472 1.09 20.99 -1.71
CA ARG A 472 0.12 21.71 -0.88
C ARG A 472 -1.25 21.84 -1.54
N LYS A 473 -1.27 22.17 -2.83
CA LYS A 473 -2.53 22.26 -3.60
C LYS A 473 -3.27 20.93 -3.70
N ILE A 474 -2.54 19.83 -3.82
CA ILE A 474 -3.11 18.47 -3.86
C ILE A 474 -3.73 18.13 -2.50
N MET A 475 -2.98 18.28 -1.40
CA MET A 475 -3.48 18.01 -0.05
C MET A 475 -4.72 18.86 0.29
N ASP A 476 -4.69 20.16 -0.01
CA ASP A 476 -5.78 21.07 0.34
C ASP A 476 -7.03 20.89 -0.55
N LYS A 477 -6.90 20.29 -1.75
CA LYS A 477 -8.01 20.14 -2.72
C LYS A 477 -8.62 18.73 -2.77
N LEU A 478 -7.79 17.69 -2.61
CA LEU A 478 -8.17 16.31 -2.94
C LEU A 478 -8.39 15.42 -1.73
N TYR A 479 -8.28 15.98 -0.52
CA TYR A 479 -8.50 15.27 0.74
C TYR A 479 -9.42 16.06 1.66
N LEU A 480 -10.56 15.47 2.03
CA LEU A 480 -11.58 16.07 2.87
C LEU A 480 -11.98 15.12 4.00
N PRO A 481 -12.37 15.63 5.18
CA PRO A 481 -12.84 14.79 6.30
C PRO A 481 -14.33 14.44 6.15
N THR A 482 -14.73 14.04 4.95
CA THR A 482 -16.12 13.71 4.59
C THR A 482 -16.22 12.24 4.12
N PRO A 483 -17.43 11.65 4.07
CA PRO A 483 -17.60 10.28 3.57
C PRO A 483 -17.09 10.05 2.14
N ASP A 484 -17.05 11.09 1.30
CA ASP A 484 -16.52 11.14 -0.07
C ASP A 484 -15.13 11.83 -0.13
N GLY A 485 -14.35 11.70 0.94
CA GLY A 485 -13.17 12.53 1.19
C GLY A 485 -11.92 12.26 0.36
N TYR A 486 -11.89 11.20 -0.45
CA TYR A 486 -10.78 10.88 -1.35
C TYR A 486 -11.16 11.19 -2.80
N CYS A 487 -10.17 11.56 -3.62
CA CYS A 487 -10.41 11.85 -5.05
C CYS A 487 -10.45 10.61 -5.96
N GLY A 488 -10.30 9.41 -5.40
CA GLY A 488 -10.26 8.12 -6.08
C GLY A 488 -10.17 7.01 -5.05
N ASP A 489 -9.71 5.83 -5.45
CA ASP A 489 -9.57 4.69 -4.55
C ASP A 489 -8.52 4.94 -3.45
N GLU A 490 -8.78 4.34 -2.27
CA GLU A 490 -7.93 4.49 -1.08
C GLU A 490 -6.72 3.54 -1.13
N ASP A 491 -6.90 2.40 -1.81
CA ASP A 491 -5.89 1.38 -2.15
C ASP A 491 -5.05 0.89 -0.97
N ASN A 492 -5.75 0.26 -0.03
CA ASN A 492 -5.17 -0.46 1.11
C ASN A 492 -4.22 0.39 1.96
N GLY A 493 -4.46 1.71 2.07
CA GLY A 493 -3.60 2.61 2.82
C GLY A 493 -2.59 3.39 1.98
N GLN A 494 -2.45 3.13 0.67
CA GLN A 494 -1.46 3.81 -0.18
C GLN A 494 -1.79 5.30 -0.35
N THR A 495 -3.00 5.65 -0.78
CA THR A 495 -3.41 7.05 -0.98
C THR A 495 -3.43 7.81 0.36
N SER A 496 -3.74 7.11 1.45
CA SER A 496 -3.65 7.66 2.81
C SER A 496 -2.20 7.88 3.27
N ALA A 497 -1.30 6.95 3.01
CA ALA A 497 0.11 7.05 3.39
C ALA A 497 0.82 8.18 2.63
N TRP A 498 0.41 8.42 1.37
CA TRP A 498 0.86 9.60 0.63
C TRP A 498 0.50 10.90 1.35
N TYR A 499 -0.73 11.04 1.84
CA TYR A 499 -1.16 12.22 2.60
C TYR A 499 -0.38 12.35 3.92
N VAL A 500 -0.23 11.24 4.65
CA VAL A 500 0.55 11.23 5.91
C VAL A 500 1.97 11.72 5.66
N PHE A 501 2.71 11.14 4.72
CA PHE A 501 4.07 11.60 4.38
C PHE A 501 4.09 13.06 3.93
N SER A 502 3.25 13.41 2.96
CA SER A 502 3.24 14.75 2.36
C SER A 502 2.93 15.84 3.39
N SER A 503 2.01 15.57 4.33
CA SER A 503 1.64 16.52 5.39
C SER A 503 2.73 16.70 6.45
N LEU A 504 3.56 15.66 6.68
CA LEU A 504 4.81 15.78 7.45
C LEU A 504 5.89 16.61 6.74
N GLY A 505 5.76 16.78 5.41
CA GLY A 505 6.62 17.62 4.60
C GLY A 505 7.71 16.86 3.84
N PHE A 506 7.61 15.54 3.69
CA PHE A 506 8.55 14.73 2.89
C PHE A 506 7.93 13.42 2.39
N TYR A 507 8.43 12.85 1.30
CA TYR A 507 7.85 11.65 0.66
C TYR A 507 8.92 10.68 0.13
N PRO A 508 8.74 9.35 0.30
CA PRO A 508 9.65 8.32 -0.22
C PRO A 508 9.47 8.12 -1.74
N VAL A 509 10.10 8.97 -2.57
CA VAL A 509 10.00 8.85 -4.04
C VAL A 509 10.57 7.52 -4.56
N SER A 510 11.69 7.08 -4.00
CA SER A 510 12.36 5.83 -4.37
C SER A 510 12.56 4.99 -3.11
N PRO A 511 11.57 4.20 -2.68
CA PRO A 511 11.77 3.18 -1.67
C PRO A 511 12.99 2.33 -2.03
N ALA A 512 13.77 1.91 -1.03
CA ALA A 512 15.11 1.34 -1.11
C ALA A 512 16.28 2.33 -1.33
N SER A 513 16.04 3.65 -1.45
CA SER A 513 17.15 4.64 -1.49
C SER A 513 17.62 5.08 -0.10
N GLY A 514 16.77 4.91 0.92
CA GLY A 514 16.97 5.48 2.25
C GLY A 514 16.76 6.99 2.33
N GLU A 515 16.22 7.63 1.29
CA GLU A 515 15.95 9.06 1.22
C GLU A 515 14.45 9.38 1.07
N TYR A 516 14.00 10.41 1.79
CA TYR A 516 12.66 11.01 1.69
C TYR A 516 12.78 12.42 1.12
N VAL A 517 12.16 12.67 -0.03
CA VAL A 517 12.24 13.94 -0.76
C VAL A 517 11.38 14.99 -0.08
N ILE A 518 11.94 16.16 0.18
CA ILE A 518 11.27 17.25 0.89
C ILE A 518 10.16 17.84 0.01
N GLY A 519 9.00 18.07 0.63
CA GLY A 519 7.86 18.81 0.09
C GLY A 519 7.63 20.09 0.88
N SER A 520 6.38 20.31 1.30
CA SER A 520 6.01 21.39 2.20
C SER A 520 5.12 20.84 3.32
N PRO A 521 5.49 20.99 4.60
CA PRO A 521 4.65 20.56 5.71
C PRO A 521 3.30 21.31 5.72
N GLN A 522 2.27 20.66 6.28
CA GLN A 522 0.91 21.21 6.37
C GLN A 522 0.52 21.65 7.79
N PHE A 523 1.26 21.21 8.82
CA PHE A 523 0.93 21.48 10.23
C PHE A 523 1.93 22.42 10.90
N ASP A 524 1.47 23.14 11.92
CA ASP A 524 2.33 24.05 12.71
C ASP A 524 3.45 23.29 13.42
N LYS A 525 3.10 22.16 14.04
CA LYS A 525 4.07 21.29 14.72
C LYS A 525 3.64 19.83 14.68
N VAL A 526 4.63 18.96 14.48
CA VAL A 526 4.46 17.51 14.56
C VAL A 526 5.58 16.91 15.40
N THR A 527 5.24 15.97 16.28
CA THR A 527 6.20 15.12 16.98
C THR A 527 6.02 13.67 16.54
N LEU A 528 7.07 13.10 15.93
CA LEU A 528 7.16 11.68 15.65
C LEU A 528 7.84 10.98 16.82
N ASN A 529 7.22 9.93 17.35
CA ASN A 529 7.76 9.08 18.42
C ASN A 529 8.11 7.71 17.83
N PHE A 530 9.40 7.38 17.79
CA PHE A 530 9.89 6.12 17.23
C PHE A 530 10.01 5.02 18.28
N GLU A 531 9.94 3.75 17.84
CA GLU A 531 10.07 2.58 18.72
C GLU A 531 11.42 2.49 19.43
N ASN A 532 12.47 3.11 18.87
CA ASN A 532 13.79 3.18 19.50
C ASN A 532 13.88 4.26 20.60
N GLY A 533 12.77 4.90 20.95
CA GLY A 533 12.68 5.96 21.97
C GLY A 533 13.13 7.34 21.51
N LYS A 534 13.61 7.48 20.25
CA LYS A 534 13.96 8.78 19.67
C LYS A 534 12.72 9.52 19.18
N LYS A 535 12.88 10.83 19.03
CA LYS A 535 11.81 11.73 18.58
C LYS A 535 12.30 12.63 17.47
N VAL A 536 11.41 12.91 16.53
CA VAL A 536 11.61 13.95 15.51
C VAL A 536 10.56 15.03 15.73
N ASN A 537 11.01 16.27 15.92
CA ASN A 537 10.15 17.44 16.05
C ASN A 537 10.20 18.22 14.74
N ILE A 538 9.06 18.36 14.07
CA ILE A 538 8.90 19.14 12.86
C ILE A 538 8.13 20.39 13.26
N GLN A 539 8.66 21.57 12.94
CA GLN A 539 8.00 22.85 13.18
C GLN A 539 7.97 23.65 11.89
N ALA A 540 6.79 24.08 11.47
CA ALA A 540 6.61 24.94 10.30
C ALA A 540 6.10 26.31 10.77
N LYS A 541 7.02 27.24 10.98
CA LYS A 541 6.67 28.60 11.39
C LYS A 541 6.00 29.31 10.23
N GLN A 542 4.89 30.00 10.52
CA GLN A 542 4.17 30.82 9.54
C GLN A 542 3.68 30.00 8.34
N GLN A 543 3.26 28.74 8.56
CA GLN A 543 2.53 27.99 7.53
C GLN A 543 1.09 28.47 7.47
N GLY A 544 0.50 28.45 6.28
CA GLY A 544 -0.86 28.91 6.05
C GLY A 544 -1.36 28.53 4.66
N ALA A 545 -2.52 29.05 4.28
CA ALA A 545 -3.11 28.80 2.96
C ALA A 545 -2.19 29.27 1.81
N ASN A 546 -1.53 30.41 1.98
CA ASN A 546 -0.63 31.00 0.97
C ASN A 546 0.86 30.80 1.29
N GLN A 547 1.20 30.46 2.53
CA GLN A 547 2.58 30.27 2.98
C GLN A 547 2.99 28.80 2.79
N VAL A 548 3.21 28.44 1.53
CA VAL A 548 3.48 27.06 1.09
C VAL A 548 4.96 26.83 0.76
N TYR A 549 5.75 27.88 0.64
CA TYR A 549 7.15 27.75 0.21
C TYR A 549 8.09 27.64 1.40
N VAL A 550 9.13 26.82 1.26
CA VAL A 550 10.18 26.68 2.28
C VAL A 550 11.30 27.68 1.97
N ASP A 551 11.33 28.79 2.69
CA ASP A 551 12.41 29.78 2.58
C ASP A 551 13.72 29.24 3.17
N GLN A 552 13.64 28.64 4.35
CA GLN A 552 14.78 28.05 5.04
C GLN A 552 14.37 26.78 5.77
N LEU A 553 15.30 25.83 5.87
CA LEU A 553 15.18 24.65 6.72
C LEU A 553 16.43 24.55 7.58
N THR A 554 16.26 24.24 8.87
CA THR A 554 17.38 23.88 9.73
C THR A 554 17.20 22.48 10.33
N TRP A 555 18.31 21.76 10.42
CA TRP A 555 18.42 20.45 11.06
C TRP A 555 19.20 20.61 12.36
N ASN A 556 18.54 20.43 13.51
CA ASN A 556 19.14 20.64 14.83
C ASN A 556 19.82 22.02 14.95
N GLY A 557 19.16 23.07 14.41
CA GLY A 557 19.64 24.46 14.41
C GLY A 557 20.68 24.82 13.36
N LYS A 558 21.16 23.87 12.53
CA LYS A 558 22.10 24.14 11.43
C LYS A 558 21.38 24.27 10.10
N PRO A 559 21.76 25.19 9.20
CA PRO A 559 21.17 25.30 7.87
C PRO A 559 21.21 23.97 7.10
N TYR A 560 20.11 23.63 6.43
CA TYR A 560 19.94 22.40 5.67
C TYR A 560 19.35 22.68 4.29
N ASN A 561 20.18 22.57 3.25
CA ASN A 561 19.83 22.96 1.88
C ASN A 561 19.42 21.78 0.99
N HIS A 562 19.74 20.54 1.38
CA HIS A 562 19.34 19.38 0.62
C HIS A 562 17.82 19.30 0.47
N ASN A 563 17.36 18.74 -0.65
CA ASN A 563 15.95 18.50 -0.97
C ASN A 563 15.48 17.11 -0.55
N TYR A 564 16.23 16.43 0.31
CA TYR A 564 15.90 15.11 0.82
C TYR A 564 16.28 15.02 2.29
N ILE A 565 15.77 14.01 2.97
CA ILE A 565 16.10 13.64 4.34
C ILE A 565 16.46 12.17 4.33
N ARG A 566 17.53 11.77 5.02
CA ARG A 566 17.88 10.35 5.13
C ARG A 566 17.12 9.71 6.29
N TYR A 567 16.59 8.52 6.04
CA TYR A 567 15.94 7.69 7.06
C TYR A 567 16.84 7.48 8.29
N LYS A 568 18.11 7.14 8.08
CA LYS A 568 19.08 6.90 9.16
C LYS A 568 19.35 8.14 10.02
N ASP A 569 19.21 9.33 9.46
CA ASP A 569 19.39 10.58 10.20
C ASP A 569 18.14 10.87 11.05
N LEU A 570 16.93 10.58 10.53
CA LEU A 570 15.69 10.69 11.31
C LEU A 570 15.73 9.78 12.55
N LEU A 571 16.17 8.53 12.40
CA LEU A 571 16.19 7.56 13.50
C LEU A 571 17.08 7.96 14.68
N GLN A 572 18.01 8.91 14.51
CA GLN A 572 18.83 9.45 15.59
C GLN A 572 18.09 10.49 16.44
N GLY A 573 16.91 10.91 15.99
CA GLY A 573 16.14 12.04 16.51
C GLY A 573 16.60 13.36 15.88
N ALA A 574 15.65 14.26 15.65
CA ALA A 574 15.92 15.51 14.97
C ALA A 574 14.95 16.62 15.39
N LYS A 575 15.38 17.86 15.18
CA LYS A 575 14.52 19.04 15.14
C LYS A 575 14.62 19.66 13.75
N LEU A 576 13.52 19.65 13.02
CA LEU A 576 13.38 20.23 11.69
C LEU A 576 12.57 21.52 11.82
N ASP A 577 13.23 22.66 11.73
CA ASP A 577 12.58 23.96 11.73
C ASP A 577 12.46 24.47 10.29
N PHE A 578 11.25 24.44 9.75
CA PHE A 578 10.88 25.03 8.47
C PHE A 578 10.45 26.49 8.69
N LYS A 579 11.10 27.40 7.98
CA LYS A 579 10.66 28.79 7.84
C LYS A 579 9.87 28.89 6.54
N MET A 580 8.56 29.08 6.65
CA MET A 580 7.66 29.15 5.50
C MET A 580 7.58 30.58 4.95
N SER A 581 7.23 30.72 3.67
CA SER A 581 7.04 32.00 2.98
C SER A 581 5.92 31.94 1.95
N GLU A 582 5.39 33.11 1.60
CA GLU A 582 4.41 33.30 0.52
C GLU A 582 5.07 33.32 -0.86
N GLU A 583 6.32 33.77 -0.94
CA GLU A 583 7.10 33.81 -2.18
C GLU A 583 8.16 32.70 -2.19
N PRO A 584 8.44 32.09 -3.36
CA PRO A 584 9.40 31.02 -3.46
C PRO A 584 10.85 31.52 -3.31
N ASN A 585 11.65 30.87 -2.47
CA ASN A 585 13.09 31.07 -2.45
C ASN A 585 13.76 30.27 -3.57
N LYS A 586 14.04 30.95 -4.70
CA LYS A 586 14.63 30.33 -5.90
C LYS A 586 16.13 29.99 -5.77
N ASN A 587 16.75 30.27 -4.62
CA ASN A 587 18.16 29.97 -4.37
C ASN A 587 18.35 28.74 -3.45
N ARG A 588 17.29 28.25 -2.79
CA ARG A 588 17.36 27.09 -1.90
C ARG A 588 17.23 25.80 -2.70
N GLY A 589 18.12 24.83 -2.45
CA GLY A 589 18.00 23.48 -2.99
C GLY A 589 18.19 23.40 -4.51
N THR A 590 19.01 24.28 -5.07
CA THR A 590 19.25 24.34 -6.53
C THR A 590 20.62 23.82 -6.93
N LYS A 591 21.49 23.50 -5.97
CA LYS A 591 22.82 22.98 -6.26
C LYS A 591 22.76 21.48 -6.54
N LYS A 592 23.78 20.97 -7.23
CA LYS A 592 23.85 19.55 -7.60
C LYS A 592 23.88 18.65 -6.36
N GLU A 593 24.57 19.06 -5.30
CA GLU A 593 24.64 18.35 -4.02
C GLU A 593 23.33 18.38 -3.21
N ASP A 594 22.38 19.28 -3.55
CA ASP A 594 21.09 19.35 -2.89
C ASP A 594 20.07 18.36 -3.48
N ALA A 595 20.34 17.82 -4.67
CA ALA A 595 19.45 16.89 -5.36
C ALA A 595 19.40 15.52 -4.66
N PRO A 596 18.22 14.86 -4.61
CA PRO A 596 18.12 13.51 -4.04
C PRO A 596 18.81 12.44 -4.89
N TYR A 597 18.85 11.23 -4.37
CA TYR A 597 19.43 10.04 -4.98
C TYR A 597 19.00 9.82 -6.44
N SER A 598 19.97 9.49 -7.29
CA SER A 598 19.70 8.97 -8.63
C SER A 598 20.79 7.98 -9.02
N PHE A 599 20.41 6.83 -9.55
CA PHE A 599 21.34 5.74 -9.85
C PHE A 599 22.44 6.14 -10.85
N SER A 600 22.12 6.98 -11.85
CA SER A 600 23.11 7.52 -12.79
C SER A 600 24.19 8.38 -12.11
N ASN A 601 23.94 8.94 -10.92
CA ASN A 601 24.94 9.70 -10.17
C ASN A 601 25.92 8.80 -9.39
N GLU A 602 25.55 7.55 -9.10
CA GLU A 602 26.46 6.60 -8.43
C GLU A 602 27.55 6.12 -9.38
N LYS A 603 27.20 5.88 -10.65
CA LYS A 603 28.13 5.39 -11.69
C LYS A 603 29.15 6.44 -12.16
N ILE A 604 29.05 7.68 -11.69
CA ILE A 604 29.95 8.79 -12.00
C ILE A 604 31.06 8.94 -10.93
N LYS A 605 31.04 8.14 -9.86
CA LYS A 605 32.06 8.18 -8.80
C LYS A 605 33.24 7.26 -9.05
#